data_AF-A0A523UQ01-F1
#
_entry.id   AF-A0A523UQ01-F1
#
_cell.length_a   1.000
_cell.length_b   1.000
_cell.length_c   1.000
_cell.angle_alpha   90.00
_cell.angle_beta   90.00
_cell.angle_gamma   90.00
#
_symmetry.space_group_name_H-M   'P 1'
#
loop_
_entity.id
_entity.type
_entity.pdbx_description
1 polymer ?
#
loop_
_entity_poly.entity_id
_entity_poly.type
_entity_poly.pdbx_seq_one_letter_code
_entity_poly.pdbx_strand_id
1 'polypeptide(L)'
;MSSIEKADEKEQKIDHPLPHFLVKSKKELHGWYRDERECTSERMLINPYNGCSNGCVYCYAKSYAGYFKRYRETGMVTVFEDFDSVIASQLDSLNVASCGYLSPVTDPFQKLEETYQLSSRIVREFVERNIPIEFVTKSRVPGSVLDMMAEQEHSFGQVSITTNDEGKRQLMMGEGATTEQLFGQVSAIRGKGLHTVVRIDPIVPLVTDSKEELSDLVSKAADSGACHIVASVMDVPIGMKQIILETMGVFGTSVILDLERLYSEKICGYLNANVAYRRRIFDHMRSQCDKKGVTFALCMEFELSDGEPVGLNSEFMSSTNCEGIDIPIYVRDGDKFKPATDCKGNCLSCADASCGIEELAMARSPDTKKVFKLADYRRWSRFINTEKTP
;
A
#
# COMPACT_ATOMS: atom_id res chain seq x y z
N MET A 1 -18.24 -8.38 12.69
CA MET A 1 -19.60 -8.80 12.27
C MET A 1 -19.48 -9.49 10.93
N SER A 2 -19.88 -10.77 10.91
CA SER A 2 -19.77 -11.67 9.77
C SER A 2 -20.90 -11.45 8.76
N SER A 3 -20.56 -10.92 7.60
CA SER A 3 -21.40 -11.00 6.41
C SER A 3 -20.78 -12.05 5.50
N ILE A 4 -21.08 -13.32 5.77
CA ILE A 4 -20.82 -14.38 4.80
C ILE A 4 -21.88 -14.19 3.72
N GLU A 5 -21.53 -13.43 2.68
CA GLU A 5 -22.30 -13.37 1.45
C GLU A 5 -22.30 -14.77 0.81
N LYS A 6 -23.50 -15.33 0.69
CA LYS A 6 -23.78 -16.50 -0.14
C LYS A 6 -23.22 -16.23 -1.54
N ALA A 7 -22.58 -17.23 -2.13
CA ALA A 7 -22.12 -17.17 -3.52
C ALA A 7 -23.28 -16.76 -4.44
N ASP A 8 -23.23 -15.52 -4.95
CA ASP A 8 -24.17 -14.98 -5.92
C ASP A 8 -23.94 -15.65 -7.28
N GLU A 9 -25.04 -15.98 -7.97
CA GLU A 9 -25.15 -16.76 -9.21
C GLU A 9 -24.47 -16.20 -10.49
N LYS A 10 -23.34 -15.48 -10.44
CA LYS A 10 -22.62 -15.01 -11.64
C LYS A 10 -21.09 -15.02 -11.52
N GLU A 11 -20.53 -16.00 -10.82
CA GLU A 11 -19.10 -16.26 -10.80
C GLU A 11 -18.71 -17.10 -12.03
N GLN A 12 -17.68 -16.67 -12.78
CA GLN A 12 -17.13 -17.43 -13.91
C GLN A 12 -15.67 -17.79 -13.64
N LYS A 13 -15.32 -19.06 -13.85
CA LYS A 13 -13.92 -19.50 -13.87
C LYS A 13 -13.40 -19.35 -15.30
N ILE A 14 -12.27 -18.67 -15.45
CA ILE A 14 -11.61 -18.41 -16.74
C ILE A 14 -10.20 -19.00 -16.68
N ASP A 15 -9.79 -19.72 -17.74
CA ASP A 15 -8.50 -20.42 -17.76
C ASP A 15 -7.33 -19.59 -18.31
N HIS A 16 -7.60 -18.58 -19.15
CA HIS A 16 -6.60 -17.72 -19.80
C HIS A 16 -6.78 -16.24 -19.44
N PRO A 17 -5.70 -15.42 -19.34
CA PRO A 17 -4.29 -15.76 -19.60
C PRO A 17 -3.60 -16.55 -18.49
N LEU A 18 -4.26 -16.66 -17.33
CA LEU A 18 -3.95 -17.61 -16.25
C LEU A 18 -5.27 -17.95 -15.54
N PRO A 19 -5.38 -19.11 -14.86
CA PRO A 19 -6.61 -19.48 -14.18
C PRO A 19 -7.03 -18.44 -13.13
N HIS A 20 -8.21 -17.83 -13.31
CA HIS A 20 -8.76 -16.85 -12.36
C HIS A 20 -10.29 -16.92 -12.28
N PHE A 21 -10.85 -16.24 -11.28
CA PHE A 21 -12.30 -16.05 -11.12
C PHE A 21 -12.68 -14.64 -11.56
N LEU A 22 -13.73 -14.53 -12.37
CA LEU A 22 -14.37 -13.27 -12.72
C LEU A 22 -15.67 -13.14 -11.92
N VAL A 23 -15.79 -12.05 -11.17
CA VAL A 23 -16.92 -11.80 -10.26
C VAL A 23 -17.39 -10.36 -10.41
N LYS A 24 -18.70 -10.13 -10.41
CA LYS A 24 -19.26 -8.77 -10.37
C LYS A 24 -18.93 -8.08 -9.06
N SER A 25 -18.50 -6.82 -9.13
CA SER A 25 -18.14 -6.09 -7.91
C SER A 25 -19.34 -5.50 -7.19
N LYS A 26 -19.43 -5.77 -5.88
CA LYS A 26 -20.14 -4.93 -4.89
C LYS A 26 -19.15 -4.17 -3.99
N LYS A 27 -17.88 -4.11 -4.44
CA LYS A 27 -16.74 -3.40 -3.87
C LYS A 27 -17.11 -1.98 -3.47
N GLU A 28 -17.02 -1.58 -2.20
CA GLU A 28 -17.00 -0.16 -1.85
C GLU A 28 -15.56 0.33 -1.60
N LEU A 29 -15.32 1.61 -1.90
CA LEU A 29 -14.18 2.35 -1.37
C LEU A 29 -14.17 2.21 0.15
N HIS A 30 -13.02 1.82 0.68
CA HIS A 30 -12.82 1.59 2.10
C HIS A 30 -11.49 2.19 2.52
N GLY A 31 -11.36 2.50 3.80
CA GLY A 31 -10.09 2.85 4.40
C GLY A 31 -9.31 1.60 4.79
N TRP A 32 -8.37 1.78 5.68
CA TRP A 32 -7.46 0.73 6.13
C TRP A 32 -8.16 -0.44 6.84
N TYR A 33 -7.53 -1.61 6.86
CA TYR A 33 -8.13 -2.82 7.42
C TYR A 33 -7.73 -3.06 8.89
N ARG A 34 -6.92 -2.18 9.48
CA ARG A 34 -6.42 -2.25 10.86
C ARG A 34 -6.47 -0.88 11.51
N ASP A 35 -6.82 -0.89 12.79
CA ASP A 35 -6.96 0.32 13.61
C ASP A 35 -5.58 0.77 14.14
N GLU A 36 -4.60 -0.13 14.31
CA GLU A 36 -3.35 0.18 15.02
C GLU A 36 -2.30 0.95 14.21
N ARG A 37 -2.65 1.64 13.12
CA ARG A 37 -1.66 2.26 12.20
C ARG A 37 -1.23 3.67 12.59
N GLU A 38 0.00 4.01 12.24
CA GLU A 38 0.59 5.35 12.39
C GLU A 38 0.42 6.24 11.15
N CYS A 39 -0.14 5.71 10.07
CA CYS A 39 -0.25 6.42 8.80
C CYS A 39 -1.61 7.12 8.64
N THR A 40 -1.69 7.99 7.63
CA THR A 40 -2.87 8.80 7.24
C THR A 40 -4.12 7.97 6.95
N SER A 41 -5.17 8.09 7.78
CA SER A 41 -6.41 7.27 7.71
C SER A 41 -7.35 7.61 6.57
N GLU A 42 -7.16 8.76 5.93
CA GLU A 42 -8.06 9.24 4.89
C GLU A 42 -8.00 8.39 3.62
N ARG A 43 -6.86 7.81 3.22
CA ARG A 43 -6.71 7.14 1.91
C ARG A 43 -7.90 6.24 1.53
N MET A 44 -8.41 6.40 0.31
CA MET A 44 -9.49 5.58 -0.23
C MET A 44 -8.89 4.34 -0.91
N LEU A 45 -8.86 3.20 -0.24
CA LEU A 45 -8.23 1.98 -0.73
C LEU A 45 -9.08 1.30 -1.79
N ILE A 46 -8.43 0.90 -2.88
CA ILE A 46 -9.06 0.24 -4.03
C ILE A 46 -8.26 -1.02 -4.36
N ASN A 47 -8.93 -2.17 -4.43
CA ASN A 47 -8.29 -3.43 -4.84
C ASN A 47 -9.10 -4.04 -6.00
N PRO A 48 -8.74 -3.79 -7.27
CA PRO A 48 -9.40 -4.39 -8.44
C PRO A 48 -9.17 -5.89 -8.58
N TYR A 49 -8.17 -6.41 -7.86
CA TYR A 49 -7.84 -7.82 -7.78
C TYR A 49 -7.72 -8.23 -6.33
N ASN A 50 -8.19 -9.44 -6.01
CA ASN A 50 -7.91 -10.12 -4.74
C ASN A 50 -7.07 -11.38 -5.01
N GLY A 51 -5.87 -11.42 -4.45
CA GLY A 51 -4.80 -12.32 -4.90
C GLY A 51 -3.85 -11.63 -5.87
N CYS A 52 -2.71 -12.27 -6.13
CA CYS A 52 -1.69 -11.72 -7.03
C CYS A 52 -0.94 -12.84 -7.77
N SER A 53 -0.64 -12.66 -9.05
CA SER A 53 0.18 -13.61 -9.82
C SER A 53 1.65 -13.67 -9.39
N ASN A 54 2.17 -12.64 -8.70
CA ASN A 54 3.60 -12.53 -8.33
C ASN A 54 4.06 -13.64 -7.37
N GLY A 55 3.14 -14.20 -6.58
CA GLY A 55 3.40 -15.43 -5.82
C GLY A 55 4.38 -15.30 -4.66
N CYS A 56 4.54 -14.11 -4.06
CA CYS A 56 5.53 -13.89 -3.00
C CYS A 56 5.41 -14.92 -1.85
N VAL A 57 6.54 -15.50 -1.45
CA VAL A 57 6.61 -16.50 -0.37
C VAL A 57 6.23 -15.90 0.98
N TYR A 58 6.55 -14.62 1.21
CA TYR A 58 6.27 -13.86 2.44
C TYR A 58 4.91 -13.13 2.44
N CYS A 59 4.01 -13.40 1.48
CA CYS A 59 2.80 -12.58 1.30
C CYS A 59 1.83 -12.69 2.49
N TYR A 60 1.77 -11.64 3.34
CA TYR A 60 0.86 -11.56 4.49
C TYR A 60 -0.62 -11.59 4.08
N ALA A 61 -0.97 -11.07 2.89
CA ALA A 61 -2.35 -10.98 2.42
C ALA A 61 -3.01 -12.35 2.25
N LYS A 62 -2.21 -13.43 2.12
CA LYS A 62 -2.70 -14.81 2.15
C LYS A 62 -3.38 -15.16 3.47
N SER A 63 -3.15 -14.43 4.57
CA SER A 63 -3.81 -14.66 5.86
C SER A 63 -5.27 -14.19 5.89
N TYR A 64 -5.66 -13.27 5.01
CA TYR A 64 -6.98 -12.64 5.05
C TYR A 64 -8.11 -13.60 4.65
N ALA A 65 -9.31 -13.28 5.13
CA ALA A 65 -10.53 -14.04 4.85
C ALA A 65 -11.09 -13.75 3.44
N GLY A 66 -12.26 -14.31 3.12
CA GLY A 66 -12.98 -14.04 1.87
C GLY A 66 -12.18 -14.47 0.64
N TYR A 67 -12.10 -13.58 -0.35
CA TYR A 67 -11.39 -13.85 -1.62
C TYR A 67 -9.90 -14.15 -1.44
N PHE A 68 -9.25 -13.65 -0.38
CA PHE A 68 -7.85 -13.99 -0.10
C PHE A 68 -7.68 -15.42 0.42
N LYS A 69 -8.61 -15.91 1.26
CA LYS A 69 -8.67 -17.32 1.66
C LYS A 69 -8.87 -18.21 0.44
N ARG A 70 -9.78 -17.83 -0.47
CA ARG A 70 -9.99 -18.55 -1.74
C ARG A 70 -8.73 -18.58 -2.58
N TYR A 71 -8.04 -17.45 -2.74
CA TYR A 71 -6.76 -17.38 -3.44
C TYR A 71 -5.71 -18.32 -2.80
N ARG A 72 -5.61 -18.36 -1.47
CA ARG A 72 -4.71 -19.28 -0.75
C ARG A 72 -5.03 -20.75 -1.03
N GLU A 73 -6.31 -21.10 -1.14
CA GLU A 73 -6.76 -22.48 -1.35
C GLU A 73 -6.68 -22.94 -2.82
N THR A 74 -6.80 -22.01 -3.77
CA THR A 74 -6.91 -22.33 -5.21
C THR A 74 -5.72 -21.89 -6.04
N GLY A 75 -4.92 -20.93 -5.55
CA GLY A 75 -3.90 -20.23 -6.33
C GLY A 75 -4.47 -19.23 -7.36
N MET A 76 -5.79 -19.07 -7.43
CA MET A 76 -6.48 -18.33 -8.48
C MET A 76 -6.87 -16.92 -8.00
N VAL A 77 -6.51 -15.90 -8.78
CA VAL A 77 -6.86 -14.50 -8.49
C VAL A 77 -8.36 -14.30 -8.70
N THR A 78 -8.98 -13.43 -7.90
CA THR A 78 -10.34 -12.93 -8.17
C THR A 78 -10.25 -11.56 -8.82
N VAL A 79 -10.83 -11.45 -10.02
CA VAL A 79 -10.98 -10.22 -10.81
C VAL A 79 -12.38 -9.67 -10.58
N PHE A 80 -12.46 -8.39 -10.20
CA PHE A 80 -13.73 -7.70 -10.04
C PHE A 80 -14.12 -7.04 -11.36
N GLU A 81 -14.99 -7.69 -12.11
CA GLU A 81 -15.49 -7.24 -13.42
C GLU A 81 -16.11 -5.83 -13.29
N ASP A 82 -15.79 -4.96 -14.26
CA ASP A 82 -16.26 -3.58 -14.37
C ASP A 82 -16.13 -2.74 -13.09
N PHE A 83 -15.13 -3.05 -12.26
CA PHE A 83 -14.97 -2.38 -10.98
C PHE A 83 -14.65 -0.89 -11.12
N ASP A 84 -14.01 -0.48 -12.22
CA ASP A 84 -13.81 0.92 -12.57
C ASP A 84 -15.13 1.70 -12.66
N SER A 85 -16.17 1.14 -13.28
CA SER A 85 -17.50 1.77 -13.37
C SER A 85 -18.18 1.88 -11.99
N VAL A 86 -17.96 0.88 -11.12
CA VAL A 86 -18.43 0.93 -9.73
C VAL A 86 -17.71 2.02 -8.94
N ILE A 87 -16.40 2.18 -9.13
CA ILE A 87 -15.61 3.25 -8.52
C ILE A 87 -16.06 4.63 -9.04
N ALA A 88 -16.26 4.79 -10.34
CA ALA A 88 -16.76 6.02 -10.96
C ALA A 88 -18.07 6.49 -10.28
N SER A 89 -19.05 5.59 -10.19
CA SER A 89 -20.33 5.88 -9.54
C SER A 89 -20.18 6.24 -8.06
N GLN A 90 -19.24 5.62 -7.35
CA GLN A 90 -18.97 5.96 -5.95
C GLN A 90 -18.36 7.34 -5.81
N LEU A 91 -17.35 7.68 -6.62
CA LEU A 91 -16.72 9.01 -6.64
C LEU A 91 -17.73 10.10 -7.01
N ASP A 92 -18.63 9.84 -7.96
CA ASP A 92 -19.70 10.75 -8.36
C ASP A 92 -20.70 11.04 -7.24
N SER A 93 -20.81 10.13 -6.26
CA SER A 93 -21.65 10.33 -5.07
C SER A 93 -20.98 11.19 -3.98
N LEU A 94 -19.73 11.63 -4.17
CA LEU A 94 -18.95 12.37 -3.19
C LEU A 94 -18.81 13.85 -3.55
N ASN A 95 -18.80 14.73 -2.56
CA ASN A 95 -18.34 16.13 -2.66
C ASN A 95 -16.96 16.33 -2.01
N VAL A 96 -16.42 15.28 -1.40
CA VAL A 96 -15.12 15.25 -0.71
C VAL A 96 -14.43 13.95 -1.06
N ALA A 97 -13.14 14.02 -1.37
CA ALA A 97 -12.31 12.85 -1.63
C ALA A 97 -10.91 13.05 -1.04
N SER A 98 -10.27 11.95 -0.63
CA SER A 98 -8.82 11.93 -0.42
C SER A 98 -8.11 11.32 -1.62
N CYS A 99 -6.79 11.19 -1.54
CA CYS A 99 -6.05 10.33 -2.46
C CYS A 99 -6.59 8.89 -2.46
N GLY A 100 -6.80 8.34 -3.65
CA GLY A 100 -7.08 6.92 -3.83
C GLY A 100 -5.78 6.10 -3.69
N TYR A 101 -5.83 4.97 -3.00
CA TYR A 101 -4.69 4.05 -2.89
C TYR A 101 -4.99 2.75 -3.63
N LEU A 102 -4.41 2.62 -4.82
CA LEU A 102 -4.58 1.50 -5.70
C LEU A 102 -3.68 0.32 -5.29
N SER A 103 -4.35 -0.75 -4.86
CA SER A 103 -3.82 -2.06 -4.50
C SER A 103 -2.77 -2.07 -3.38
N PRO A 104 -3.09 -1.59 -2.16
CA PRO A 104 -2.17 -1.68 -1.01
C PRO A 104 -1.89 -3.12 -0.53
N VAL A 105 -2.73 -4.10 -0.93
CA VAL A 105 -2.65 -5.50 -0.46
C VAL A 105 -2.57 -6.52 -1.61
N THR A 106 -2.55 -6.06 -2.86
CA THR A 106 -2.36 -6.85 -4.09
C THR A 106 -1.47 -6.10 -5.06
N ASP A 107 -1.23 -6.64 -6.25
CA ASP A 107 -0.49 -5.90 -7.29
C ASP A 107 -1.46 -5.41 -8.38
N PRO A 108 -1.49 -4.10 -8.69
CA PRO A 108 -2.42 -3.53 -9.65
C PRO A 108 -2.06 -3.83 -11.10
N PHE A 109 -0.77 -4.09 -11.39
CA PHE A 109 -0.26 -4.29 -12.75
C PHE A 109 0.26 -5.72 -12.96
N GLN A 110 -0.29 -6.66 -12.17
CA GLN A 110 -0.06 -8.09 -12.36
C GLN A 110 -0.53 -8.55 -13.75
N LYS A 111 -0.15 -9.76 -14.18
CA LYS A 111 -0.41 -10.29 -15.53
C LYS A 111 -1.86 -10.13 -16.03
N LEU A 112 -2.84 -10.22 -15.14
CA LEU A 112 -4.26 -10.04 -15.50
C LEU A 112 -4.62 -8.61 -15.94
N GLU A 113 -3.85 -7.60 -15.56
CA GLU A 113 -4.04 -6.22 -16.00
C GLU A 113 -3.85 -6.06 -17.51
N GLU A 114 -3.01 -6.88 -18.14
CA GLU A 114 -2.83 -6.87 -19.61
C GLU A 114 -4.13 -7.20 -20.35
N THR A 115 -5.01 -7.98 -19.72
CA THR A 115 -6.33 -8.36 -20.28
C THR A 115 -7.43 -7.42 -19.81
N TYR A 116 -7.50 -7.17 -18.51
CA TYR A 116 -8.64 -6.50 -17.89
C TYR A 116 -8.50 -4.99 -17.81
N GLN A 117 -7.28 -4.46 -17.76
CA GLN A 117 -6.98 -3.02 -17.67
C GLN A 117 -7.74 -2.28 -16.55
N LEU A 118 -8.11 -2.97 -15.47
CA LEU A 118 -8.96 -2.41 -14.41
C LEU A 118 -8.21 -1.32 -13.65
N SER A 119 -6.93 -1.55 -13.35
CA SER A 119 -6.10 -0.56 -12.66
C SER A 119 -5.95 0.70 -13.51
N SER A 120 -5.68 0.54 -14.80
CA SER A 120 -5.55 1.65 -15.75
C SER A 120 -6.84 2.45 -15.90
N ARG A 121 -8.00 1.78 -15.97
CA ARG A 121 -9.32 2.45 -15.99
C ARG A 121 -9.62 3.14 -14.67
N ILE A 122 -9.34 2.53 -13.52
CA ILE A 122 -9.52 3.18 -12.21
C ILE A 122 -8.66 4.44 -12.09
N VAL A 123 -7.41 4.42 -12.54
CA VAL A 123 -6.55 5.63 -12.56
C VAL A 123 -7.21 6.74 -13.37
N ARG A 124 -7.75 6.42 -14.55
CA ARG A 124 -8.50 7.38 -15.37
C ARG A 124 -9.67 7.98 -14.61
N GLU A 125 -10.49 7.16 -13.93
CA GLU A 125 -11.67 7.65 -13.20
C GLU A 125 -11.31 8.68 -12.11
N PHE A 126 -10.17 8.50 -11.44
CA PHE A 126 -9.65 9.45 -10.46
C PHE A 126 -9.11 10.72 -11.11
N VAL A 127 -8.24 10.59 -12.10
CA VAL A 127 -7.57 11.70 -12.78
C VAL A 127 -8.57 12.60 -13.53
N GLU A 128 -9.55 12.04 -14.25
CA GLU A 128 -10.56 12.82 -14.99
C GLU A 128 -11.39 13.72 -14.06
N ARG A 129 -11.62 13.26 -12.82
CA ARG A 129 -12.28 14.01 -11.74
C ARG A 129 -11.31 14.93 -10.98
N ASN A 130 -10.03 14.95 -11.33
CA ASN A 130 -8.96 15.65 -10.61
C ASN A 130 -8.82 15.23 -9.13
N ILE A 131 -9.03 13.95 -8.84
CA ILE A 131 -8.77 13.36 -7.52
C ILE A 131 -7.39 12.67 -7.60
N PRO A 132 -6.48 12.89 -6.63
CA PRO A 132 -5.20 12.23 -6.64
C PRO A 132 -5.35 10.71 -6.47
N ILE A 133 -4.47 9.97 -7.10
CA ILE A 133 -4.36 8.52 -6.93
C ILE A 133 -2.90 8.11 -6.81
N GLU A 134 -2.65 7.13 -5.98
CA GLU A 134 -1.36 6.46 -5.82
C GLU A 134 -1.48 4.96 -6.07
N PHE A 135 -0.36 4.32 -6.37
CA PHE A 135 -0.28 2.86 -6.47
C PHE A 135 0.97 2.33 -5.77
N VAL A 136 0.93 1.05 -5.40
CA VAL A 136 2.13 0.29 -5.05
C VAL A 136 2.23 -0.95 -5.93
N THR A 137 3.42 -1.24 -6.46
CA THR A 137 3.61 -2.39 -7.37
C THR A 137 4.99 -3.05 -7.25
N LYS A 138 5.04 -4.32 -7.66
CA LYS A 138 6.22 -5.15 -7.94
C LYS A 138 6.23 -5.58 -9.42
N SER A 139 5.46 -4.91 -10.26
CA SER A 139 5.26 -5.20 -11.68
C SER A 139 5.59 -3.97 -12.53
N ARG A 140 5.56 -4.13 -13.85
CA ARG A 140 5.73 -3.02 -14.78
C ARG A 140 4.45 -2.17 -14.82
N VAL A 141 4.61 -0.86 -14.72
CA VAL A 141 3.54 0.11 -14.85
C VAL A 141 3.40 0.51 -16.32
N PRO A 142 2.20 0.45 -16.92
CA PRO A 142 1.99 0.95 -18.28
C PRO A 142 2.37 2.44 -18.39
N GLY A 143 3.08 2.83 -19.46
CA GLY A 143 3.49 4.23 -19.66
C GLY A 143 2.31 5.20 -19.72
N SER A 144 1.19 4.78 -20.31
CA SER A 144 -0.06 5.55 -20.37
C SER A 144 -0.66 5.84 -18.99
N VAL A 145 -0.46 4.96 -18.00
CA VAL A 145 -0.89 5.20 -16.62
C VAL A 145 -0.06 6.33 -16.01
N LEU A 146 1.25 6.33 -16.23
CA LEU A 146 2.13 7.40 -15.75
C LEU A 146 1.82 8.74 -16.44
N ASP A 147 1.50 8.72 -17.73
CA ASP A 147 1.07 9.92 -18.47
C ASP A 147 -0.21 10.52 -17.88
N MET A 148 -1.24 9.70 -17.61
CA MET A 148 -2.48 10.16 -16.98
C MET A 148 -2.21 10.71 -15.57
N MET A 149 -1.45 9.99 -14.74
CA MET A 149 -1.17 10.44 -13.38
C MET A 149 -0.40 11.76 -13.34
N ALA A 150 0.47 12.03 -14.33
CA ALA A 150 1.22 13.28 -14.40
C ALA A 150 0.34 14.52 -14.65
N GLU A 151 -0.90 14.34 -15.10
CA GLU A 151 -1.89 15.43 -15.22
C GLU A 151 -2.49 15.84 -13.87
N GLN A 152 -2.25 15.07 -12.81
CA GLN A 152 -2.80 15.30 -11.47
C GLN A 152 -1.66 15.58 -10.48
N GLU A 153 -1.67 16.78 -9.90
CA GLU A 153 -0.57 17.36 -9.10
C GLU A 153 -0.05 16.49 -7.93
N HIS A 154 -0.95 15.81 -7.22
CA HIS A 154 -0.63 15.07 -6.00
C HIS A 154 -0.66 13.54 -6.21
N SER A 155 -0.72 13.08 -7.45
CA SER A 155 -0.62 11.65 -7.77
C SER A 155 0.83 11.20 -7.73
N PHE A 156 1.07 9.97 -7.28
CA PHE A 156 2.43 9.47 -7.09
C PHE A 156 2.50 7.94 -7.19
N GLY A 157 3.71 7.42 -7.44
CA GLY A 157 3.93 5.99 -7.62
C GLY A 157 4.82 5.40 -6.54
N GLN A 158 4.52 4.18 -6.11
CA GLN A 158 5.37 3.41 -5.22
C GLN A 158 5.83 2.11 -5.89
N VAL A 159 7.13 1.82 -5.83
CA VAL A 159 7.73 0.59 -6.37
C VAL A 159 8.36 -0.20 -5.21
N SER A 160 7.93 -1.43 -4.99
CA SER A 160 8.57 -2.28 -3.98
C SER A 160 9.79 -2.99 -4.57
N ILE A 161 10.96 -2.78 -3.96
CA ILE A 161 12.22 -3.42 -4.32
C ILE A 161 12.84 -3.97 -3.03
N THR A 162 12.89 -5.29 -2.87
CA THR A 162 13.29 -5.93 -1.60
C THR A 162 14.75 -6.39 -1.58
N THR A 163 15.42 -6.45 -2.73
CA THR A 163 16.80 -6.91 -2.87
C THR A 163 17.41 -6.38 -4.17
N ASN A 164 18.74 -6.26 -4.20
CA ASN A 164 19.51 -6.02 -5.43
C ASN A 164 19.87 -7.31 -6.17
N ASP A 165 19.67 -8.47 -5.53
CA ASP A 165 20.03 -9.78 -6.04
C ASP A 165 18.83 -10.40 -6.76
N GLU A 166 18.94 -10.52 -8.08
CA GLU A 166 17.86 -11.08 -8.90
C GLU A 166 17.57 -12.56 -8.60
N GLY A 167 18.57 -13.32 -8.13
CA GLY A 167 18.38 -14.70 -7.68
C GLY A 167 17.53 -14.77 -6.40
N LYS A 168 17.83 -13.92 -5.41
CA LYS A 168 16.98 -13.80 -4.21
C LYS A 168 15.57 -13.33 -4.57
N ARG A 169 15.45 -12.37 -5.48
CA ARG A 169 14.15 -11.90 -5.98
C ARG A 169 13.34 -13.05 -6.61
N GLN A 170 13.97 -13.89 -7.43
CA GLN A 170 13.35 -15.08 -8.04
C GLN A 170 12.88 -16.11 -7.02
N LEU A 171 13.68 -16.38 -6.00
CA LEU A 171 13.29 -17.29 -4.92
C LEU A 171 12.14 -16.72 -4.08
N MET A 172 12.14 -15.41 -3.83
CA MET A 172 11.10 -14.74 -3.06
C MET A 172 9.78 -14.60 -3.83
N MET A 173 9.85 -14.38 -5.14
CA MET A 173 8.71 -14.05 -5.99
C MET A 173 8.84 -14.80 -7.32
N GLY A 174 7.97 -15.78 -7.55
CA GLY A 174 8.02 -16.61 -8.76
C GLY A 174 7.78 -15.83 -10.05
N GLU A 175 7.03 -14.73 -9.98
CA GLU A 175 6.66 -13.88 -11.12
C GLU A 175 6.81 -12.39 -10.75
N GLY A 176 6.65 -11.50 -11.72
CA GLY A 176 6.73 -10.03 -11.55
C GLY A 176 7.86 -9.41 -12.35
N ALA A 177 8.13 -8.12 -12.11
CA ALA A 177 9.23 -7.43 -12.78
C ALA A 177 10.58 -7.83 -12.16
N THR A 178 11.64 -7.86 -12.98
CA THR A 178 13.00 -8.07 -12.47
C THR A 178 13.46 -6.85 -11.66
N THR A 179 14.46 -7.04 -10.82
CA THR A 179 15.03 -5.97 -9.97
C THR A 179 15.47 -4.76 -10.80
N GLU A 180 16.15 -5.01 -11.93
CA GLU A 180 16.56 -3.96 -12.87
C GLU A 180 15.36 -3.22 -13.46
N GLN A 181 14.31 -3.95 -13.85
CA GLN A 181 13.09 -3.35 -14.39
C GLN A 181 12.42 -2.46 -13.34
N LEU A 182 12.38 -2.88 -12.08
CA LEU A 182 11.81 -2.09 -11.00
C LEU A 182 12.57 -0.76 -10.80
N PHE A 183 13.90 -0.75 -10.81
CA PHE A 183 14.67 0.50 -10.80
C PHE A 183 14.42 1.37 -12.04
N GLY A 184 14.27 0.74 -13.21
CA GLY A 184 13.83 1.41 -14.43
C GLY A 184 12.45 2.06 -14.26
N GLN A 185 11.52 1.42 -13.56
CA GLN A 185 10.21 2.00 -13.24
C GLN A 185 10.33 3.20 -12.30
N VAL A 186 11.20 3.15 -11.28
CA VAL A 186 11.48 4.31 -10.42
C VAL A 186 11.92 5.51 -11.26
N SER A 187 12.86 5.28 -12.19
CA SER A 187 13.35 6.32 -13.11
C SER A 187 12.24 6.83 -14.03
N ALA A 188 11.38 5.95 -14.53
CA ALA A 188 10.27 6.32 -15.41
C ALA A 188 9.20 7.15 -14.70
N ILE A 189 8.82 6.78 -13.47
CA ILE A 189 7.86 7.55 -12.65
C ILE A 189 8.44 8.94 -12.38
N ARG A 190 9.70 9.01 -11.93
CA ARG A 190 10.38 10.27 -11.66
C ARG A 190 10.50 11.15 -12.91
N GLY A 191 10.80 10.54 -14.06
CA GLY A 191 10.91 11.22 -15.36
C GLY A 191 9.61 11.87 -15.85
N LYS A 192 8.45 11.43 -15.32
CA LYS A 192 7.14 12.06 -15.55
C LYS A 192 6.82 13.18 -14.56
N GLY A 193 7.75 13.51 -13.66
CA GLY A 193 7.58 14.55 -12.64
C GLY A 193 6.84 14.09 -11.38
N LEU A 194 6.41 12.82 -11.33
CA LEU A 194 5.68 12.26 -10.20
C LEU A 194 6.59 12.06 -8.98
N HIS A 195 6.03 12.25 -7.78
CA HIS A 195 6.69 11.81 -6.55
C HIS A 195 6.84 10.29 -6.61
N THR A 196 8.01 9.80 -6.21
CA THR A 196 8.38 8.39 -6.38
C THR A 196 8.84 7.81 -5.06
N VAL A 197 8.13 6.80 -4.58
CA VAL A 197 8.47 6.09 -3.34
C VAL A 197 9.06 4.74 -3.69
N VAL A 198 10.18 4.38 -3.06
CA VAL A 198 10.68 3.01 -3.09
C VAL A 198 10.33 2.34 -1.77
N ARG A 199 9.67 1.19 -1.84
CA ARG A 199 9.37 0.39 -0.66
C ARG A 199 10.35 -0.78 -0.55
N ILE A 200 11.18 -0.76 0.48
CA ILE A 200 11.99 -1.91 0.89
C ILE A 200 11.18 -2.66 1.94
N ASP A 201 10.07 -3.22 1.47
CA ASP A 201 8.95 -3.69 2.28
C ASP A 201 8.42 -5.02 1.72
N PRO A 202 8.78 -6.16 2.33
CA PRO A 202 9.59 -6.29 3.55
C PRO A 202 11.10 -6.43 3.29
N ILE A 203 11.89 -6.02 4.27
CA ILE A 203 13.24 -6.56 4.54
C ILE A 203 13.05 -7.94 5.15
N VAL A 204 13.65 -8.96 4.54
CA VAL A 204 13.54 -10.35 4.97
C VAL A 204 14.76 -10.69 5.83
N PRO A 205 14.59 -10.95 7.15
CA PRO A 205 15.70 -11.24 8.04
C PRO A 205 16.56 -12.40 7.54
N LEU A 206 17.88 -12.26 7.65
CA LEU A 206 18.89 -13.25 7.25
C LEU A 206 18.99 -13.49 5.74
N VAL A 207 18.18 -12.80 4.93
CA VAL A 207 18.12 -12.98 3.47
C VAL A 207 18.46 -11.67 2.75
N THR A 208 17.81 -10.55 3.10
CA THR A 208 17.98 -9.26 2.41
C THR A 208 18.39 -8.11 3.32
N ASP A 209 18.89 -8.43 4.52
CA ASP A 209 19.10 -7.46 5.61
C ASP A 209 20.57 -7.20 5.97
N SER A 210 21.51 -7.67 5.14
CA SER A 210 22.92 -7.30 5.29
C SER A 210 23.10 -5.80 5.11
N LYS A 211 24.01 -5.20 5.89
CA LYS A 211 24.23 -3.74 5.86
C LYS A 211 24.71 -3.27 4.49
N GLU A 212 25.54 -4.06 3.83
CA GLU A 212 26.07 -3.81 2.50
C GLU A 212 24.94 -3.77 1.47
N GLU A 213 24.10 -4.82 1.45
CA GLU A 213 22.98 -4.91 0.51
C GLU A 213 21.96 -3.79 0.71
N LEU A 214 21.60 -3.48 1.96
CA LEU A 214 20.68 -2.39 2.28
C LEU A 214 21.25 -1.02 1.89
N SER A 215 22.56 -0.79 2.10
CA SER A 215 23.21 0.46 1.69
C SER A 215 23.19 0.62 0.17
N ASP A 216 23.52 -0.45 -0.56
CA ASP A 216 23.49 -0.45 -2.02
C ASP A 216 22.07 -0.25 -2.55
N LEU A 217 21.07 -0.85 -1.90
CA LEU A 217 19.67 -0.75 -2.30
C LEU A 217 19.15 0.68 -2.12
N VAL A 218 19.43 1.31 -0.98
CA VAL A 218 19.13 2.73 -0.73
C VAL A 218 19.86 3.63 -1.73
N SER A 219 21.14 3.37 -2.00
CA SER A 219 21.90 4.14 -3.00
C SER A 219 21.25 4.07 -4.36
N LYS A 220 21.00 2.85 -4.87
CA LYS A 220 20.41 2.67 -6.21
C LYS A 220 19.01 3.25 -6.29
N ALA A 221 18.20 3.16 -5.24
CA ALA A 221 16.88 3.76 -5.19
C ALA A 221 16.97 5.29 -5.34
N ALA A 222 17.83 5.93 -4.55
CA ALA A 222 18.09 7.37 -4.62
C ALA A 222 18.62 7.77 -6.01
N ASP A 223 19.63 7.05 -6.52
CA ASP A 223 20.25 7.31 -7.82
C ASP A 223 19.24 7.12 -8.98
N SER A 224 18.23 6.26 -8.81
CA SER A 224 17.11 6.07 -9.76
C SER A 224 16.00 7.12 -9.63
N GLY A 225 16.08 8.04 -8.66
CA GLY A 225 15.14 9.14 -8.49
C GLY A 225 14.06 8.94 -7.40
N ALA A 226 14.24 8.00 -6.47
CA ALA A 226 13.37 7.89 -5.30
C ALA A 226 13.38 9.19 -4.47
N CYS A 227 12.20 9.73 -4.19
CA CYS A 227 12.00 10.89 -3.34
C CYS A 227 11.85 10.51 -1.86
N HIS A 228 11.36 9.29 -1.61
CA HIS A 228 11.09 8.74 -0.29
C HIS A 228 11.32 7.22 -0.27
N ILE A 229 11.75 6.70 0.88
CA ILE A 229 11.91 5.26 1.11
C ILE A 229 11.04 4.83 2.29
N VAL A 230 10.23 3.79 2.07
CA VAL A 230 9.48 3.13 3.14
C VAL A 230 10.08 1.76 3.40
N ALA A 231 10.29 1.39 4.66
CA ALA A 231 10.77 0.06 5.02
C ALA A 231 9.90 -0.63 6.07
N SER A 232 9.97 -1.95 6.08
CA SER A 232 9.47 -2.80 7.17
C SER A 232 10.38 -4.02 7.29
N VAL A 233 10.32 -4.73 8.40
CA VAL A 233 10.83 -6.09 8.52
C VAL A 233 9.66 -7.04 8.36
N MET A 234 9.87 -8.13 7.62
CA MET A 234 8.84 -9.13 7.34
C MET A 234 8.07 -9.51 8.62
N ASP A 235 6.77 -9.23 8.66
CA ASP A 235 5.88 -9.68 9.71
C ASP A 235 5.20 -10.99 9.29
N VAL A 236 4.90 -11.85 10.26
CA VAL A 236 4.33 -13.16 9.98
C VAL A 236 2.98 -13.27 10.69
N PRO A 237 1.84 -13.22 9.98
CA PRO A 237 0.54 -13.44 10.61
C PRO A 237 0.55 -14.74 11.41
N ILE A 238 0.12 -14.72 12.67
CA ILE A 238 0.26 -15.87 13.59
C ILE A 238 -0.36 -17.14 12.99
N GLY A 239 -1.54 -17.03 12.36
CA GLY A 239 -2.23 -18.15 11.72
C GLY A 239 -1.55 -18.68 10.44
N MET A 240 -0.57 -17.97 9.91
CA MET A 240 0.20 -18.34 8.72
C MET A 240 1.66 -18.71 9.04
N LYS A 241 2.05 -18.74 10.33
CA LYS A 241 3.43 -18.97 10.76
C LYS A 241 4.08 -20.15 10.04
N GLN A 242 3.45 -21.32 10.14
CA GLN A 242 4.01 -22.55 9.61
C GLN A 242 4.26 -22.45 8.11
N ILE A 243 3.24 -22.02 7.35
CA ILE A 243 3.31 -21.92 5.90
C ILE A 243 4.38 -20.93 5.47
N ILE A 244 4.42 -19.73 6.06
CA ILE A 244 5.39 -18.69 5.67
C ILE A 244 6.81 -19.15 5.99
N LEU A 245 7.08 -19.62 7.22
CA LEU A 245 8.42 -20.06 7.61
C LEU A 245 8.89 -21.28 6.81
N GLU A 246 8.00 -22.23 6.49
CA GLU A 246 8.33 -23.36 5.60
C GLU A 246 8.69 -22.87 4.19
N THR A 247 7.92 -21.92 3.63
CA THR A 247 8.24 -21.36 2.31
C THR A 247 9.54 -20.56 2.30
N MET A 248 9.99 -20.02 3.44
CA MET A 248 11.32 -19.43 3.58
C MET A 248 12.46 -20.45 3.47
N GLY A 249 12.16 -21.75 3.56
CA GLY A 249 13.09 -22.85 3.32
C GLY A 249 13.72 -22.87 1.92
N VAL A 250 13.19 -22.09 0.96
CA VAL A 250 13.83 -21.87 -0.35
C VAL A 250 15.23 -21.23 -0.21
N PHE A 251 15.53 -20.58 0.92
CA PHE A 251 16.85 -20.03 1.25
C PHE A 251 17.73 -20.97 2.10
N GLY A 252 17.26 -22.20 2.35
CA GLY A 252 17.96 -23.23 3.11
C GLY A 252 17.29 -23.57 4.44
N THR A 253 17.47 -24.80 4.91
CA THR A 253 16.82 -25.31 6.12
C THR A 253 17.27 -24.60 7.41
N SER A 254 18.52 -24.13 7.46
CA SER A 254 19.03 -23.39 8.62
C SER A 254 18.29 -22.06 8.83
N VAL A 255 17.89 -21.39 7.73
CA VAL A 255 17.15 -20.12 7.79
C VAL A 255 15.83 -20.29 8.54
N ILE A 256 15.14 -21.41 8.37
CA ILE A 256 13.88 -21.69 9.08
C ILE A 256 14.11 -21.67 10.60
N LEU A 257 15.12 -22.40 11.08
CA LEU A 257 15.43 -22.51 12.50
C LEU A 257 15.86 -21.17 13.10
N ASP A 258 16.63 -20.37 12.35
CA ASP A 258 17.08 -19.07 12.81
C ASP A 258 15.93 -18.05 12.83
N LEU A 259 15.04 -18.07 11.84
CA LEU A 259 13.81 -17.27 11.84
C LEU A 259 12.91 -17.66 13.01
N GLU A 260 12.73 -18.94 13.31
CA GLU A 260 11.93 -19.38 14.46
C GLU A 260 12.44 -18.84 15.80
N ARG A 261 13.77 -18.70 15.95
CA ARG A 261 14.38 -18.11 17.15
C ARG A 261 14.25 -16.59 17.16
N LEU A 262 14.37 -15.96 16.01
CA LEU A 262 14.34 -14.51 15.86
C LEU A 262 12.93 -13.94 16.09
N TYR A 263 11.90 -14.62 15.59
CA TYR A 263 10.49 -14.22 15.67
C TYR A 263 9.89 -14.57 17.03
N SER A 264 10.11 -13.68 17.99
CA SER A 264 9.76 -13.86 19.41
C SER A 264 8.62 -12.96 19.89
N GLU A 265 8.27 -11.92 19.13
CA GLU A 265 7.30 -10.90 19.58
C GLU A 265 5.95 -11.10 18.91
N LYS A 266 4.87 -11.09 19.70
CA LYS A 266 3.48 -11.15 19.21
C LYS A 266 2.85 -9.78 19.35
N ILE A 267 2.60 -9.11 18.23
CA ILE A 267 2.06 -7.74 18.21
C ILE A 267 0.91 -7.71 17.21
N CYS A 268 -0.27 -7.26 17.65
CA CYS A 268 -1.47 -7.08 16.81
C CYS A 268 -1.85 -8.29 15.92
N GLY A 269 -1.62 -9.52 16.37
CA GLY A 269 -1.94 -10.74 15.59
C GLY A 269 -0.82 -11.23 14.67
N TYR A 270 0.35 -10.61 14.72
CA TYR A 270 1.54 -10.95 13.92
C TYR A 270 2.71 -11.35 14.82
N LEU A 271 3.56 -12.24 14.32
CA LEU A 271 4.88 -12.52 14.84
C LEU A 271 5.87 -11.55 14.19
N ASN A 272 6.66 -10.90 15.02
CA ASN A 272 7.69 -9.96 14.64
C ASN A 272 9.05 -10.48 15.09
N ALA A 273 10.09 -10.16 14.32
CA ALA A 273 11.47 -10.30 14.77
C ALA A 273 11.68 -9.47 16.04
N ASN A 274 12.59 -9.92 16.91
CA ASN A 274 12.96 -9.19 18.13
C ASN A 274 13.18 -7.68 17.86
N VAL A 275 12.66 -6.82 18.72
CA VAL A 275 12.67 -5.36 18.51
C VAL A 275 14.09 -4.79 18.38
N ALA A 276 15.05 -5.30 19.17
CA ALA A 276 16.43 -4.84 19.07
C ALA A 276 17.07 -5.22 17.72
N TYR A 277 16.60 -6.30 17.09
CA TYR A 277 17.01 -6.66 15.73
C TYR A 277 16.46 -5.69 14.70
N ARG A 278 15.15 -5.43 14.74
CA ARG A 278 14.46 -4.52 13.83
C ARG A 278 15.00 -3.10 13.93
N ARG A 279 15.18 -2.57 15.14
CA ARG A 279 15.75 -1.24 15.40
C ARG A 279 17.13 -1.05 14.76
N ARG A 280 18.04 -2.04 14.86
CA ARG A 280 19.35 -1.95 14.19
C ARG A 280 19.26 -1.85 12.67
N ILE A 281 18.28 -2.51 12.06
CA ILE A 281 18.01 -2.40 10.62
C ILE A 281 17.50 -1.00 10.29
N PHE A 282 16.54 -0.49 11.06
CA PHE A 282 15.95 0.83 10.82
C PHE A 282 16.93 1.97 11.06
N ASP A 283 17.77 1.90 12.09
CA ASP A 283 18.88 2.84 12.33
C ASP A 283 19.80 2.94 11.10
N HIS A 284 20.19 1.77 10.57
CA HIS A 284 21.04 1.69 9.40
C HIS A 284 20.34 2.27 8.17
N MET A 285 19.11 1.84 7.88
CA MET A 285 18.31 2.34 6.76
C MET A 285 18.14 3.85 6.81
N ARG A 286 17.73 4.39 7.96
CA ARG A 286 17.58 5.83 8.17
C ARG A 286 18.88 6.58 7.91
N SER A 287 20.00 6.07 8.45
CA SER A 287 21.33 6.67 8.23
C SER A 287 21.73 6.69 6.74
N GLN A 288 21.43 5.63 5.98
CA GLN A 288 21.73 5.61 4.55
C GLN A 288 20.84 6.57 3.75
N CYS A 289 19.56 6.67 4.11
CA CYS A 289 18.62 7.62 3.51
C CYS A 289 19.08 9.07 3.75
N ASP A 290 19.45 9.41 4.99
CA ASP A 290 19.97 10.74 5.36
C ASP A 290 21.24 11.09 4.55
N LYS A 291 22.18 10.15 4.39
CA LYS A 291 23.40 10.36 3.57
C LYS A 291 23.10 10.61 2.10
N LYS A 292 22.00 10.06 1.58
CA LYS A 292 21.54 10.21 0.20
C LYS A 292 20.57 11.37 -0.01
N GLY A 293 20.15 12.05 1.07
CA GLY A 293 19.18 13.14 1.00
C GLY A 293 17.78 12.67 0.61
N VAL A 294 17.44 11.42 0.89
CA VAL A 294 16.11 10.84 0.63
C VAL A 294 15.38 10.70 1.97
N THR A 295 14.11 11.07 2.00
CA THR A 295 13.30 10.92 3.23
C THR A 295 12.93 9.46 3.46
N PHE A 296 12.58 9.12 4.70
CA PHE A 296 12.44 7.74 5.19
C PHE A 296 11.26 7.61 6.15
N ALA A 297 10.53 6.50 6.07
CA ALA A 297 9.48 6.10 7.01
C ALA A 297 9.43 4.57 7.17
N LEU A 298 8.72 4.11 8.19
CA LEU A 298 8.44 2.70 8.46
C LEU A 298 6.98 2.35 8.15
N CYS A 299 6.71 1.14 7.68
CA CYS A 299 5.35 0.66 7.46
C CYS A 299 4.94 -0.37 8.51
N MET A 300 3.93 -0.03 9.32
CA MET A 300 3.31 -0.95 10.30
C MET A 300 4.31 -1.59 11.27
N GLU A 301 5.33 -0.83 11.67
CA GLU A 301 6.37 -1.26 12.60
C GLU A 301 6.05 -0.82 14.02
N PHE A 302 5.97 -1.78 14.94
CA PHE A 302 5.57 -1.55 16.32
C PHE A 302 6.53 -2.20 17.30
N GLU A 303 6.62 -1.67 18.51
CA GLU A 303 7.15 -2.35 19.68
C GLU A 303 6.07 -2.47 20.76
N LEU A 304 6.30 -3.36 21.73
CA LEU A 304 5.44 -3.42 22.92
C LEU A 304 6.04 -2.54 24.00
N SER A 305 5.31 -1.50 24.40
CA SER A 305 5.63 -0.66 25.55
C SER A 305 4.50 -0.82 26.58
N ASP A 306 4.83 -1.30 27.78
CA ASP A 306 3.85 -1.62 28.83
C ASP A 306 2.69 -2.53 28.39
N GLY A 307 2.98 -3.42 27.43
CA GLY A 307 1.99 -4.36 26.86
C GLY A 307 1.16 -3.80 25.70
N GLU A 308 1.28 -2.50 25.40
CA GLU A 308 0.57 -1.85 24.32
C GLU A 308 1.46 -1.68 23.07
N PRO A 309 0.91 -1.85 21.85
CA PRO A 309 1.63 -1.57 20.62
C PRO A 309 1.89 -0.05 20.47
N VAL A 310 3.16 0.32 20.44
CA VAL A 310 3.63 1.68 20.14
C VAL A 310 4.38 1.63 18.82
N GLY A 311 4.03 2.54 17.92
CA GLY A 311 4.61 2.56 16.59
C GLY A 311 6.00 3.20 16.56
N LEU A 312 6.85 2.66 15.68
CA LEU A 312 8.25 3.04 15.58
C LEU A 312 8.48 4.23 14.63
N ASN A 313 7.48 4.70 13.87
CA ASN A 313 7.66 5.87 13.01
C ASN A 313 8.02 7.13 13.77
N SER A 314 7.47 7.30 14.97
CA SER A 314 7.76 8.44 15.84
C SER A 314 9.26 8.68 16.07
N GLU A 315 10.07 7.62 15.97
CA GLU A 315 11.52 7.65 16.12
C GLU A 315 12.26 7.70 14.79
N PHE A 316 11.83 6.92 13.81
CA PHE A 316 12.60 6.69 12.58
C PHE A 316 12.18 7.54 11.39
N MET A 317 10.96 8.09 11.37
CA MET A 317 10.45 8.86 10.23
C MET A 317 11.18 10.21 10.10
N SER A 318 11.51 10.62 8.87
CA SER A 318 12.06 11.96 8.55
C SER A 318 11.06 12.86 7.83
N SER A 319 9.96 12.30 7.38
CA SER A 319 8.86 13.00 6.72
C SER A 319 7.77 13.38 7.71
N THR A 320 6.79 14.13 7.21
CA THR A 320 5.59 14.55 7.93
C THR A 320 4.47 13.51 7.89
N ASN A 321 4.58 12.53 6.99
CA ASN A 321 3.66 11.41 6.78
C ASN A 321 4.40 10.18 6.21
N CYS A 322 3.73 9.04 6.10
CA CYS A 322 4.32 7.75 5.74
C CYS A 322 4.84 7.62 4.30
N GLU A 323 4.41 8.47 3.37
CA GLU A 323 4.81 8.38 1.96
C GLU A 323 5.70 9.56 1.51
N GLY A 324 5.99 10.50 2.41
CA GLY A 324 6.88 11.63 2.16
C GLY A 324 6.29 12.68 1.21
N ILE A 325 4.97 12.72 1.05
CA ILE A 325 4.25 13.71 0.24
C ILE A 325 2.97 14.13 0.97
N ASP A 326 2.82 15.42 1.21
CA ASP A 326 1.59 15.96 1.81
C ASP A 326 0.51 16.08 0.72
N ILE A 327 -0.68 15.54 0.96
CA ILE A 327 -1.77 15.54 -0.02
C ILE A 327 -3.03 16.12 0.59
N PRO A 328 -3.51 17.29 0.11
CA PRO A 328 -4.70 17.91 0.65
C PRO A 328 -5.93 17.04 0.45
N ILE A 329 -6.95 17.27 1.27
CA ILE A 329 -8.30 16.78 0.97
C ILE A 329 -8.84 17.55 -0.23
N TYR A 330 -9.53 16.84 -1.11
CA TYR A 330 -10.11 17.38 -2.33
C TYR A 330 -11.60 17.58 -2.16
N VAL A 331 -12.12 18.71 -2.65
CA VAL A 331 -13.52 19.12 -2.56
C VAL A 331 -14.08 19.34 -3.96
N ARG A 332 -15.32 18.93 -4.18
CA ARG A 332 -15.98 19.06 -5.48
C ARG A 332 -16.19 20.54 -5.85
N ASP A 333 -15.87 20.84 -7.11
CA ASP A 333 -16.07 22.12 -7.79
C ASP A 333 -16.53 21.84 -9.24
N GLY A 334 -17.84 21.95 -9.47
CA GLY A 334 -18.47 21.46 -10.70
C GLY A 334 -18.33 19.95 -10.84
N ASP A 335 -17.88 19.51 -12.01
CA ASP A 335 -17.69 18.08 -12.33
C ASP A 335 -16.34 17.52 -11.83
N LYS A 336 -15.44 18.39 -11.36
CA LYS A 336 -14.10 18.03 -10.88
C LYS A 336 -13.94 18.30 -9.38
N PHE A 337 -12.79 17.94 -8.85
CA PHE A 337 -12.37 18.25 -7.49
C PHE A 337 -11.18 19.23 -7.52
N LYS A 338 -11.01 19.98 -6.43
CA LYS A 338 -9.85 20.84 -6.17
C LYS A 338 -9.38 20.66 -4.73
N PRO A 339 -8.10 20.91 -4.42
CA PRO A 339 -7.64 20.98 -3.03
C PRO A 339 -8.56 21.87 -2.17
N ALA A 340 -8.91 21.41 -0.98
CA ALA A 340 -9.58 22.21 0.03
C ALA A 340 -8.71 23.40 0.40
N THR A 341 -9.31 24.58 0.51
CA THR A 341 -8.60 25.83 0.86
C THR A 341 -7.82 25.65 2.16
N ASP A 342 -6.57 26.08 2.17
CA ASP A 342 -5.65 26.04 3.32
C ASP A 342 -5.39 24.63 3.91
N CYS A 343 -5.78 23.55 3.22
CA CYS A 343 -5.47 22.19 3.65
C CYS A 343 -4.01 21.88 3.35
N LYS A 344 -3.22 21.59 4.40
CA LYS A 344 -1.79 21.28 4.28
C LYS A 344 -1.50 19.84 3.87
N GLY A 345 -2.51 18.97 3.81
CA GLY A 345 -2.34 17.60 3.33
C GLY A 345 -1.61 16.62 4.26
N ASN A 346 -1.42 16.97 5.52
CA ASN A 346 -0.85 16.08 6.53
C ASN A 346 -1.85 15.82 7.66
N CYS A 347 -2.80 14.90 7.44
CA CYS A 347 -3.82 14.56 8.42
C CYS A 347 -3.24 14.02 9.76
N LEU A 348 -2.08 13.34 9.70
CA LEU A 348 -1.45 12.73 10.88
C LEU A 348 -1.03 13.76 11.93
N SER A 349 -0.43 14.88 11.51
CA SER A 349 -0.04 15.98 12.41
C SER A 349 -1.02 17.16 12.38
N CYS A 350 -2.16 17.00 11.70
CA CYS A 350 -3.13 18.07 11.52
C CYS A 350 -3.79 18.43 12.86
N ALA A 351 -3.48 19.64 13.34
CA ALA A 351 -4.12 20.27 14.49
C ALA A 351 -5.14 21.34 14.07
N ASP A 352 -5.36 21.55 12.77
CA ASP A 352 -6.29 22.54 12.24
C ASP A 352 -7.04 22.00 11.02
N ALA A 353 -8.31 21.62 11.23
CA ALA A 353 -9.15 20.96 10.24
C ALA A 353 -9.70 21.96 9.20
N SER A 354 -8.82 22.71 8.52
CA SER A 354 -9.18 23.72 7.51
C SER A 354 -9.99 23.18 6.33
N CYS A 355 -9.93 21.86 6.09
CA CYS A 355 -10.78 21.18 5.12
C CYS A 355 -12.25 21.03 5.55
N GLY A 356 -12.62 21.43 6.77
CA GLY A 356 -13.96 21.30 7.33
C GLY A 356 -14.28 19.91 7.90
N ILE A 357 -13.27 19.04 8.07
CA ILE A 357 -13.46 17.65 8.50
C ILE A 357 -12.62 17.36 9.74
N GLU A 358 -13.22 17.63 10.91
CA GLU A 358 -12.56 17.46 12.22
C GLU A 358 -12.08 16.03 12.48
N GLU A 359 -12.80 15.01 11.99
CA GLU A 359 -12.40 13.60 12.14
C GLU A 359 -11.06 13.26 11.47
N LEU A 360 -10.59 14.08 10.52
CA LEU A 360 -9.30 13.88 9.86
C LEU A 360 -8.13 14.57 10.57
N ALA A 361 -8.39 15.45 11.54
CA ALA A 361 -7.36 16.15 12.28
C ALA A 361 -6.81 15.28 13.42
N MET A 362 -5.95 14.31 13.09
CA MET A 362 -5.51 13.27 14.01
C MET A 362 -4.72 13.81 15.22
N ALA A 363 -4.05 14.96 15.10
CA ALA A 363 -3.36 15.56 16.25
C ALA A 363 -4.33 16.07 17.34
N ARG A 364 -5.60 16.34 17.02
CA ARG A 364 -6.64 16.71 17.99
C ARG A 364 -7.27 15.50 18.68
N SER A 365 -7.22 14.34 18.04
CA SER A 365 -7.87 13.10 18.49
C SER A 365 -6.94 11.90 18.28
N PRO A 366 -5.82 11.81 19.01
CA PRO A 366 -4.81 10.75 18.81
C PRO A 366 -5.37 9.33 19.02
N ASP A 367 -6.47 9.21 19.76
CA ASP A 367 -7.16 7.94 20.00
C ASP A 367 -8.13 7.53 18.89
N THR A 368 -8.44 8.41 17.94
CA THR A 368 -9.30 8.07 16.79
C THR A 368 -8.53 7.29 15.73
N LYS A 369 -8.29 6.02 16.05
CA LYS A 369 -7.84 4.96 15.13
C LYS A 369 -8.96 4.52 14.19
N LYS A 370 -9.76 5.47 13.68
CA LYS A 370 -10.98 5.17 12.91
C LYS A 370 -10.62 4.89 11.45
N VAL A 371 -10.99 3.70 11.00
CA VAL A 371 -11.03 3.38 9.57
C VAL A 371 -12.23 4.08 8.93
N PHE A 372 -11.97 4.98 7.98
CA PHE A 372 -13.02 5.64 7.21
C PHE A 372 -13.55 4.76 6.10
N LYS A 373 -14.84 4.82 5.82
CA LYS A 373 -15.50 4.06 4.74
C LYS A 373 -16.18 5.03 3.78
N LEU A 374 -16.64 4.53 2.63
CA LEU A 374 -17.44 5.31 1.69
C LEU A 374 -18.62 6.05 2.37
N ALA A 375 -19.24 5.43 3.39
CA ALA A 375 -20.31 6.07 4.16
C ALA A 375 -19.86 7.33 4.93
N ASP A 376 -18.63 7.37 5.43
CA ASP A 376 -18.06 8.56 6.10
C ASP A 376 -17.79 9.66 5.07
N TYR A 377 -17.23 9.31 3.91
CA TYR A 377 -17.06 10.24 2.78
C TYR A 377 -18.38 10.85 2.30
N ARG A 378 -19.43 10.02 2.15
CA ARG A 378 -20.79 10.49 1.83
C ARG A 378 -21.36 11.38 2.93
N ARG A 379 -21.02 11.12 4.19
CA ARG A 379 -21.43 11.97 5.32
C ARG A 379 -20.75 13.34 5.27
N TRP A 380 -19.44 13.40 5.10
CA TRP A 380 -18.70 14.67 4.92
C TRP A 380 -19.20 15.45 3.71
N SER A 381 -19.50 14.75 2.63
CA SER A 381 -20.04 15.33 1.40
C SER A 381 -21.37 16.06 1.61
N ARG A 382 -22.19 15.66 2.59
CA ARG A 382 -23.42 16.38 2.95
C ARG A 382 -23.15 17.68 3.69
N PHE A 383 -22.17 17.69 4.60
CA PHE A 383 -21.82 18.87 5.39
C PHE A 383 -21.14 19.96 4.56
N ILE A 384 -20.22 19.57 3.68
CA ILE A 384 -19.50 20.55 2.84
C ILE A 384 -20.39 21.14 1.74
N ASN A 385 -21.45 20.44 1.33
CA ASN A 385 -22.43 20.99 0.39
C ASN A 385 -23.35 22.04 1.05
N THR A 386 -23.59 21.96 2.36
CA THR A 386 -24.46 22.91 3.07
C THR A 386 -23.82 24.30 3.26
N GLU A 387 -22.50 24.43 3.18
CA GLU A 387 -21.80 25.73 3.29
C GLU A 387 -21.67 26.48 1.95
N LYS A 388 -21.99 25.84 0.82
CA LYS A 388 -21.99 26.45 -0.53
C LYS A 388 -23.36 26.91 -1.02
N THR A 389 -24.40 26.91 -0.17
CA THR A 389 -25.72 27.45 -0.53
C THR A 389 -25.77 28.91 -0.04
N PRO A 390 -25.78 29.91 -0.95
CA PRO A 390 -25.90 31.33 -0.57
C PRO A 390 -27.23 31.64 0.13
#